data_AF-A0A7J9SIH4-F1
#
_entry.id   AF-A0A7J9SIH4-F1
#
_cell.length_a   1.000
_cell.length_b   1.000
_cell.length_c   1.000
_cell.angle_alpha   90.00
_cell.angle_beta   90.00
_cell.angle_gamma   90.00
#
_symmetry.space_group_name_H-M   'P 1'
#
loop_
_entity.id
_entity.type
_entity.pdbx_description
1 polymer ?
#
loop_
_entity_poly.entity_id
_entity_poly.type
_entity_poly.pdbx_seq_one_letter_code
_entity_poly.pdbx_strand_id
1 'polypeptide(L)'
;MTDRSSGTPPRPEAVRRSLRSLADGSAPSREPTAGSTAPEVGSVPPESVVEDAERAVRCARDAASFLSGGRLPDLDRAIAAAARRGDDDVASRGRIARNSLRRLADALSGGASTEPAGDADRAAGPPARDDRFRSGRGTVLGDTAQRPDR
;
A
#
# COMPACT_ATOMS: atom_id res chain seq x y z
N MET A 1 -48.86 -3.26 17.99
CA MET A 1 -49.53 -2.96 16.70
C MET A 1 -48.48 -2.32 15.80
N THR A 2 -47.78 -3.13 15.01
CA THR A 2 -46.65 -2.71 14.16
C THR A 2 -47.17 -2.09 12.87
N ASP A 3 -46.99 -0.77 12.73
CA ASP A 3 -47.16 -0.07 11.46
C ASP A 3 -46.03 -0.51 10.51
N ARG A 4 -46.40 -1.22 9.46
CA ARG A 4 -45.50 -1.76 8.45
C ARG A 4 -45.40 -0.69 7.37
N SER A 5 -44.45 0.25 7.53
CA SER A 5 -44.18 1.29 6.55
C SER A 5 -43.96 0.67 5.17
N SER A 6 -44.96 0.83 4.33
CA SER A 6 -44.95 0.47 2.92
C SER A 6 -43.98 1.39 2.21
N GLY A 7 -42.73 0.94 2.06
CA GLY A 7 -41.75 1.55 1.19
C GLY A 7 -42.23 1.46 -0.26
N THR A 8 -43.06 2.42 -0.67
CA THR A 8 -43.42 2.61 -2.07
C THR A 8 -42.12 2.91 -2.82
N PRO A 9 -41.69 2.08 -3.79
CA PRO A 9 -40.48 2.38 -4.54
C PRO A 9 -40.67 3.73 -5.24
N PRO A 10 -39.64 4.61 -5.24
CA PRO A 10 -39.76 5.92 -5.83
C PRO A 10 -40.16 5.75 -7.29
N ARG A 11 -41.27 6.39 -7.69
CA ARG A 11 -41.76 6.30 -9.06
C ARG A 11 -40.63 6.72 -10.01
N PRO A 12 -40.36 5.98 -11.09
CA PRO A 12 -39.19 6.22 -11.94
C PRO A 12 -39.16 7.64 -12.55
N GLU A 13 -40.33 8.25 -12.72
CA GLU A 13 -40.48 9.67 -13.07
C GLU A 13 -39.84 10.63 -12.05
N ALA A 14 -39.99 10.38 -10.75
CA ALA A 14 -39.43 11.24 -9.70
C ALA A 14 -37.89 11.19 -9.69
N VAL A 15 -37.32 10.01 -9.97
CA VAL A 15 -35.86 9.83 -10.10
C VAL A 15 -35.35 10.56 -11.34
N ARG A 16 -36.04 10.42 -12.49
CA ARG A 16 -35.67 11.14 -13.73
C ARG A 16 -35.75 12.65 -13.57
N ARG A 17 -36.79 13.14 -12.88
CA ARG A 17 -36.94 14.57 -12.58
C ARG A 17 -35.85 15.09 -11.63
N SER A 18 -35.46 14.30 -10.64
CA SER A 18 -34.38 14.65 -9.71
C SER A 18 -33.01 14.66 -10.40
N LEU A 19 -32.71 13.67 -11.24
CA LEU A 19 -31.47 13.62 -12.01
C LEU A 19 -31.40 14.75 -13.04
N ARG A 20 -32.52 15.07 -13.69
CA ARG A 20 -32.61 16.22 -14.59
C ARG A 20 -32.39 17.54 -13.84
N SER A 21 -32.98 17.70 -12.66
CA SER A 21 -32.74 18.88 -11.82
C SER A 21 -31.27 19.03 -11.36
N LEU A 22 -30.56 17.92 -11.16
CA LEU A 22 -29.12 17.92 -10.86
C LEU A 22 -28.28 18.26 -12.10
N ALA A 23 -28.65 17.72 -13.27
CA ALA A 23 -27.98 18.01 -14.54
C ALA A 23 -28.19 19.46 -15.01
N ASP A 24 -29.39 20.01 -14.78
CA ASP A 24 -29.75 21.39 -15.12
C ASP A 24 -29.29 22.42 -14.07
N GLY A 25 -28.57 21.98 -13.02
CA GLY A 25 -28.04 22.84 -11.96
C GLY A 25 -29.10 23.56 -11.11
N SER A 26 -30.37 23.16 -11.20
CA SER A 26 -31.51 23.78 -10.50
C SER A 26 -31.83 23.13 -9.15
N ALA A 27 -31.00 22.21 -8.68
CA ALA A 27 -31.10 21.75 -7.29
C ALA A 27 -30.87 22.95 -6.36
N PRO A 28 -31.68 23.16 -5.31
CA PRO A 28 -31.43 24.22 -4.36
C PRO A 28 -30.05 23.99 -3.76
N SER A 29 -29.11 24.87 -4.07
CA SER A 29 -27.85 24.96 -3.34
C SER A 29 -28.23 25.04 -1.88
N ARG A 30 -27.83 24.03 -1.09
CA ARG A 30 -27.79 24.17 0.36
C ARG A 30 -26.91 25.38 0.60
N GLU A 31 -27.52 26.52 0.91
CA GLU A 31 -26.78 27.61 1.52
C GLU A 31 -26.07 27.01 2.74
N PRO A 32 -24.74 27.19 2.85
CA PRO A 32 -23.99 26.65 3.95
C PRO A 32 -24.51 27.35 5.20
N THR A 33 -25.37 26.66 5.94
CA THR A 33 -25.75 27.06 7.28
C THR A 33 -24.47 27.11 8.09
N ALA A 34 -24.07 28.33 8.44
CA ALA A 34 -23.02 28.62 9.39
C ALA A 34 -23.10 27.63 10.57
N GLY A 35 -22.07 26.81 10.74
CA GLY A 35 -22.05 25.77 11.78
C GLY A 35 -21.33 24.48 11.42
N SER A 36 -20.81 24.33 10.21
CA SER A 36 -19.89 23.24 9.87
C SER A 36 -18.56 23.83 9.47
N THR A 37 -17.62 23.92 10.42
CA THR A 37 -16.20 24.08 10.13
C THR A 37 -15.72 22.81 9.42
N ALA A 38 -16.11 22.66 8.16
CA ALA A 38 -15.29 21.88 7.25
C ALA A 38 -13.91 22.56 7.27
N PRO A 39 -12.82 21.81 7.49
CA PRO A 39 -11.50 22.40 7.32
C PRO A 39 -11.44 22.82 5.85
N GLU A 40 -11.43 24.13 5.61
CA GLU A 40 -10.87 24.64 4.38
C GLU A 40 -9.56 23.90 4.20
N VAL A 41 -9.36 23.28 3.03
CA VAL A 41 -8.04 22.83 2.61
C VAL A 41 -7.22 24.07 2.25
N GLY A 42 -7.14 25.01 3.20
CA GLY A 42 -6.08 25.98 3.27
C GLY A 42 -4.81 25.19 3.50
N SER A 43 -3.78 25.52 2.73
CA SER A 43 -2.45 24.95 2.87
C SER A 43 -2.12 24.80 4.35
N VAL A 44 -1.98 23.56 4.84
CA VAL A 44 -1.55 23.30 6.21
C VAL A 44 -0.26 24.08 6.41
N PRO A 45 -0.16 24.96 7.43
CA PRO A 45 1.04 25.76 7.61
C PRO A 45 2.24 24.82 7.77
N PRO A 46 3.37 25.09 7.10
CA PRO A 46 4.52 24.19 7.11
C PRO A 46 5.02 23.91 8.53
N GLU A 47 4.86 24.87 9.45
CA GLU A 47 5.17 24.72 10.87
C GLU A 47 4.35 23.60 11.53
N SER A 48 3.04 23.51 11.24
CA SER A 48 2.18 22.45 11.78
C SER A 48 2.60 21.07 11.27
N VAL A 49 3.05 20.97 10.01
CA VAL A 49 3.54 19.70 9.45
C VAL A 49 4.85 19.29 10.13
N VAL A 50 5.74 20.25 10.38
CA VAL A 50 6.99 20.00 11.10
C VAL A 50 6.71 19.57 12.54
N GLU A 51 5.82 20.26 13.26
CA GLU A 51 5.42 19.90 14.63
C GLU A 51 4.82 18.48 14.71
N ASP A 52 3.97 18.12 13.75
CA ASP A 52 3.40 16.78 13.65
C ASP A 52 4.48 15.73 13.37
N ALA A 53 5.41 16.02 12.47
CA ALA A 53 6.54 15.13 12.17
C ALA A 53 7.43 14.93 13.40
N GLU A 54 7.74 15.99 14.14
CA GLU A 54 8.51 15.88 15.38
C GLU A 54 7.78 15.04 16.44
N ARG A 55 6.46 15.22 16.57
CA ARG A 55 5.65 14.42 17.49
C ARG A 55 5.65 12.94 17.08
N ALA A 56 5.56 12.66 15.79
CA ALA A 56 5.65 11.30 15.27
C ALA A 56 7.03 10.67 15.56
N VAL A 57 8.13 11.41 15.36
CA VAL A 57 9.49 10.93 15.65
C VAL A 57 9.67 10.67 17.15
N ARG A 58 9.19 11.57 18.03
CA ARG A 58 9.22 11.34 19.49
C ARG A 58 8.46 10.06 19.86
N CYS A 59 7.25 9.89 19.33
CA CYS A 59 6.43 8.69 19.55
C CYS A 59 7.15 7.42 19.07
N ALA A 60 7.78 7.45 17.89
CA ALA A 60 8.56 6.33 17.37
C ALA A 60 9.78 6.01 18.25
N ARG A 61 10.47 7.02 18.77
CA ARG A 61 11.60 6.85 19.70
C ARG A 61 11.17 6.22 21.02
N ASP A 62 10.03 6.64 21.56
CA ASP A 62 9.47 6.07 22.79
C ASP A 62 9.06 4.60 22.57
N ALA A 63 8.43 4.30 21.43
CA ALA A 63 8.08 2.94 21.05
C ALA A 63 9.32 2.05 20.88
N ALA A 64 10.36 2.54 20.20
CA ALA A 64 11.63 1.84 20.05
C ALA A 64 12.30 1.57 21.42
N SER A 65 12.26 2.56 22.32
CA SER A 65 12.80 2.42 23.68
C SER A 65 12.00 1.41 24.52
N PHE A 66 10.68 1.36 24.35
CA PHE A 66 9.84 0.36 24.98
C PHE A 66 10.18 -1.06 24.51
N LEU A 67 10.42 -1.23 23.20
CA LEU A 67 10.78 -2.50 22.58
C LEU A 67 12.19 -2.95 22.99
N SER A 68 13.19 -2.06 22.95
CA SER A 68 14.56 -2.38 23.35
C SER A 68 14.67 -2.71 24.84
N GLY A 69 13.80 -2.14 25.67
CA GLY A 69 13.66 -2.51 27.08
C GLY A 69 12.99 -3.87 27.32
N GLY A 70 12.58 -4.60 26.27
CA GLY A 70 11.98 -5.93 26.41
C GLY A 70 10.64 -5.95 27.15
N ARG A 71 9.88 -4.85 27.13
CA ARG A 71 8.69 -4.64 27.97
C ARG A 71 7.39 -5.22 27.41
N LEU A 72 7.42 -5.88 26.26
CA LEU A 72 6.24 -6.53 25.66
C LEU A 72 5.61 -7.60 26.56
N PRO A 73 6.36 -8.48 27.25
CA PRO A 73 5.78 -9.43 28.20
C PRO A 73 5.09 -8.76 29.39
N ASP A 74 5.60 -7.60 29.85
CA ASP A 74 4.96 -6.84 30.93
C ASP A 74 3.65 -6.22 30.46
N LEU A 75 3.59 -5.75 29.22
CA LEU A 75 2.34 -5.31 28.59
C LEU A 75 1.33 -6.46 28.50
N ASP A 76 1.75 -7.65 28.06
CA ASP A 76 0.90 -8.84 27.99
C ASP A 76 0.34 -9.20 29.39
N ARG A 77 1.16 -9.12 30.45
CA ARG A 77 0.72 -9.32 31.84
C ARG A 77 -0.29 -8.26 32.30
N ALA A 78 -0.05 -6.99 31.96
CA ALA A 78 -0.95 -5.89 32.30
C ALA A 78 -2.31 -6.03 31.63
N ILE A 79 -2.35 -6.41 30.34
CA ILE A 79 -3.57 -6.70 29.59
C ILE A 79 -4.35 -7.82 30.27
N ALA A 80 -3.70 -8.93 30.61
CA ALA A 80 -4.33 -10.05 31.29
C ALA A 80 -4.87 -9.66 32.68
N ALA A 81 -4.15 -8.79 33.42
CA ALA A 81 -4.60 -8.27 34.69
C ALA A 81 -5.84 -7.38 34.56
N ALA A 82 -5.89 -6.51 33.55
CA ALA A 82 -7.06 -5.67 33.25
C ALA A 82 -8.29 -6.51 32.91
N ALA A 83 -8.13 -7.50 32.02
CA ALA A 83 -9.20 -8.43 31.65
C ALA A 83 -9.75 -9.20 32.86
N ARG A 84 -8.86 -9.69 33.75
CA ARG A 84 -9.27 -10.37 34.99
C ARG A 84 -10.04 -9.47 35.96
N ARG A 85 -9.83 -8.15 35.91
CA ARG A 85 -10.55 -7.17 36.72
C ARG A 85 -11.86 -6.71 36.06
N GLY A 86 -12.17 -7.16 34.85
CA GLY A 86 -13.33 -6.69 34.07
C GLY A 86 -13.13 -5.30 33.45
N ASP A 87 -11.90 -4.80 33.37
CA ASP A 87 -11.58 -3.54 32.69
C ASP A 87 -11.33 -3.80 31.19
N ASP A 88 -12.42 -4.03 30.48
CA ASP A 88 -12.40 -4.43 29.06
C ASP A 88 -11.82 -3.32 28.16
N ASP A 89 -12.04 -2.05 28.50
CA ASP A 89 -11.52 -0.91 27.75
C ASP A 89 -10.00 -0.80 27.84
N VAL A 90 -9.42 -0.96 29.04
CA VAL A 90 -7.96 -1.01 29.21
C VAL A 90 -7.39 -2.25 28.52
N ALA A 91 -8.02 -3.41 28.67
CA ALA A 91 -7.57 -4.63 28.01
C ALA A 91 -7.63 -4.53 26.47
N SER A 92 -8.65 -3.84 25.92
CA SER A 92 -8.81 -3.61 24.48
C SER A 92 -7.74 -2.66 23.94
N ARG A 93 -7.57 -1.49 24.58
CA ARG A 93 -6.52 -0.53 24.20
C ARG A 93 -5.12 -1.14 24.30
N GLY A 94 -4.87 -1.94 25.34
CA GLY A 94 -3.61 -2.66 25.50
C GLY A 94 -3.36 -3.66 24.37
N ARG A 95 -4.37 -4.43 23.95
CA ARG A 95 -4.26 -5.35 22.79
C ARG A 95 -3.95 -4.61 21.49
N ILE A 96 -4.60 -3.47 21.26
CA ILE A 96 -4.31 -2.62 20.08
C ILE A 96 -2.85 -2.14 20.12
N ALA A 97 -2.42 -1.55 21.25
CA ALA A 97 -1.06 -1.07 21.43
C ALA A 97 -0.02 -2.19 21.24
N ARG A 98 -0.28 -3.36 21.81
CA ARG A 98 0.57 -4.55 21.69
C ARG A 98 0.71 -5.02 20.25
N ASN A 99 -0.37 -5.02 19.47
CA ASN A 99 -0.32 -5.35 18.05
C ASN A 99 0.47 -4.33 17.24
N SER A 100 0.30 -3.03 17.50
CA SER A 100 1.08 -1.98 16.85
C SER A 100 2.58 -2.10 17.16
N LEU A 101 2.94 -2.33 18.42
CA LEU A 101 4.33 -2.52 18.84
C LEU A 101 4.96 -3.76 18.23
N ARG A 102 4.21 -4.87 18.11
CA ARG A 102 4.70 -6.08 17.46
C ARG A 102 4.98 -5.87 15.98
N ARG A 103 4.05 -5.22 15.26
CA ARG A 103 4.26 -4.84 13.85
C ARG A 103 5.48 -3.93 13.67
N LEU A 104 5.67 -2.98 14.58
CA LEU A 104 6.86 -2.13 14.58
C LEU A 104 8.14 -2.96 14.79
N ALA A 105 8.16 -3.87 15.76
CA ALA A 105 9.30 -4.74 16.01
C ALA A 105 9.62 -5.64 14.80
N ASP A 106 8.59 -6.19 14.15
CA ASP A 106 8.73 -6.99 12.93
C ASP A 106 9.32 -6.14 11.78
N ALA A 107 8.84 -4.91 11.60
CA ALA A 107 9.35 -3.98 10.58
C ALA A 107 10.82 -3.58 10.84
N LEU A 108 11.20 -3.34 12.10
CA LEU A 108 12.57 -3.04 12.48
C LEU A 108 13.51 -4.25 12.28
N SER A 109 12.99 -5.46 12.45
CA SER A 109 13.77 -6.71 12.29
C SER A 109 13.87 -7.15 10.82
N GLY A 110 12.89 -6.80 9.98
CA GLY A 110 12.82 -7.15 8.55
C GLY A 110 13.51 -6.18 7.59
N GLY A 111 14.03 -5.05 8.09
CA GLY A 111 14.69 -4.02 7.26
C GLY A 111 16.08 -4.38 6.74
N ALA A 112 16.66 -5.52 7.15
CA ALA A 112 17.96 -6.01 6.66
C ALA A 112 17.85 -6.83 5.35
N SER A 113 16.68 -6.86 4.70
CA SER A 113 16.48 -7.51 3.40
C SER A 113 16.24 -6.48 2.29
N THR A 114 17.11 -5.46 2.22
CA THR A 114 17.35 -4.73 0.96
C THR A 114 18.75 -5.08 0.51
N GLU A 115 18.96 -6.32 0.08
CA GLU A 115 20.07 -6.64 -0.80
C GLU A 115 19.72 -6.08 -2.18
N PRO A 116 20.41 -5.05 -2.69
CA PRO A 116 20.33 -4.74 -4.10
C PRO A 116 21.01 -5.91 -4.83
N ALA A 117 20.21 -6.87 -5.31
CA ALA A 117 20.68 -7.87 -6.24
C ALA A 117 21.35 -7.13 -7.41
N GLY A 118 22.67 -7.30 -7.48
CA GLY A 118 23.52 -6.58 -8.40
C GLY A 118 23.11 -6.84 -9.84
N ASP A 119 22.90 -5.76 -10.57
CA ASP A 119 23.05 -5.72 -12.02
C ASP A 119 24.32 -4.91 -12.34
N ALA A 120 25.43 -5.39 -11.77
CA ALA A 120 26.78 -4.98 -12.15
C ALA A 120 27.43 -6.14 -12.90
N ASP A 121 26.86 -6.53 -14.05
CA ASP A 121 27.60 -7.31 -15.05
C ASP A 121 27.15 -6.97 -16.47
N ARG A 122 27.43 -5.74 -16.91
CA ARG A 122 27.47 -5.39 -18.33
C ARG A 122 28.74 -4.62 -18.68
N ALA A 123 29.88 -5.20 -18.32
CA ALA A 123 31.18 -4.76 -18.83
C ALA A 123 32.22 -5.89 -18.74
N ALA A 124 32.07 -6.94 -19.55
CA ALA A 124 33.20 -7.81 -19.90
C ALA A 124 33.04 -8.27 -21.35
N GLY A 125 34.00 -7.89 -22.19
CA GLY A 125 34.00 -8.12 -23.63
C GLY A 125 34.09 -9.60 -24.04
N PRO A 126 33.85 -9.91 -25.33
CA PRO A 126 33.87 -11.28 -25.82
C PRO A 126 35.31 -11.84 -25.87
N PRO A 127 35.59 -13.00 -25.24
CA PRO A 127 36.84 -13.70 -25.51
C PRO A 127 36.79 -14.41 -26.86
N ALA A 128 37.96 -14.46 -27.47
CA ALA A 128 38.22 -14.96 -28.80
C ALA A 128 37.92 -16.46 -28.99
N ARG A 129 37.71 -16.77 -30.27
CA ARG A 129 37.67 -18.08 -30.93
C ARG A 129 38.68 -19.09 -30.38
N ASP A 130 38.31 -20.38 -30.34
CA ASP A 130 39.15 -21.38 -31.01
C ASP A 130 38.44 -22.70 -31.34
N ASP A 131 38.92 -23.27 -32.43
CA ASP A 131 38.47 -24.43 -33.17
C ASP A 131 38.67 -25.76 -32.45
N ARG A 132 37.65 -26.63 -32.42
CA ARG A 132 37.87 -28.08 -32.54
C ARG A 132 36.58 -28.85 -32.78
N PHE A 133 36.27 -29.21 -34.03
CA PHE A 133 35.83 -30.57 -34.40
C PHE A 133 36.03 -30.76 -35.92
N ARG A 134 37.10 -31.50 -36.27
CA ARG A 134 37.29 -32.11 -37.59
C ARG A 134 36.63 -33.48 -37.61
N SER A 135 35.80 -33.74 -38.62
CA SER A 135 35.50 -35.04 -39.23
C SER A 135 34.56 -34.73 -40.39
N GLY A 136 34.75 -35.09 -41.66
CA GLY A 136 35.61 -36.07 -42.29
C GLY A 136 34.80 -36.70 -43.44
N ARG A 137 35.28 -36.54 -44.68
CA ARG A 137 35.02 -37.33 -45.91
C ARG A 137 33.71 -37.21 -46.71
N GLY A 138 33.94 -37.00 -48.01
CA GLY A 138 33.22 -37.60 -49.16
C GLY A 138 32.00 -36.79 -49.64
N THR A 139 31.71 -36.57 -50.92
CA THR A 139 32.17 -37.14 -52.19
C THR A 139 31.55 -36.30 -53.32
N VAL A 140 32.34 -35.97 -54.35
CA VAL A 140 32.08 -36.08 -55.80
C VAL A 140 30.87 -35.33 -56.46
N LEU A 141 31.16 -34.84 -57.68
CA LEU A 141 30.31 -34.30 -58.75
C LEU A 141 29.82 -32.86 -58.52
N GLY A 142 30.00 -31.91 -59.44
CA GLY A 142 30.31 -32.02 -60.85
C GLY A 142 29.64 -30.83 -61.53
N ASP A 143 30.46 -29.99 -62.13
CA ASP A 143 30.21 -29.21 -63.34
C ASP A 143 28.83 -29.43 -64.02
N THR A 144 28.04 -28.36 -64.16
CA THR A 144 27.38 -28.05 -65.44
C THR A 144 27.12 -26.56 -65.61
N ALA A 145 27.75 -26.05 -66.66
CA ALA A 145 27.52 -24.83 -67.43
C ALA A 145 26.09 -24.24 -67.44
N GLN A 146 26.05 -22.93 -67.22
CA GLN A 146 25.68 -21.90 -68.19
C GLN A 146 24.66 -22.19 -69.33
N ARG A 147 23.54 -21.42 -69.28
CA ARG A 147 22.69 -20.83 -70.35
C ARG A 147 21.76 -21.78 -71.17
N PRO A 148 20.71 -21.30 -71.90
CA PRO A 148 20.48 -19.94 -72.45
C PRO A 148 19.03 -19.37 -72.42
N ASP A 149 18.96 -18.13 -72.92
CA ASP A 149 17.86 -17.33 -73.49
C ASP A 149 16.50 -17.98 -73.82
N ARG A 150 15.42 -17.26 -73.47
CA ARG A 150 14.45 -16.73 -74.46
C ARG A 150 13.65 -15.55 -73.91
#